data_AF-A0A433DN50-F1
#
_entry.id   AF-A0A433DN50-F1
#
_cell.length_a   1.000
_cell.length_b   1.000
_cell.length_c   1.000
_cell.angle_alpha   90.00
_cell.angle_beta   90.00
_cell.angle_gamma   90.00
#
_symmetry.space_group_name_H-M   'P 1'
#
loop_
_entity.id
_entity.type
_entity.pdbx_description
1 polymer ?
#
loop_
_entity_poly.entity_id
_entity_poly.type
_entity_poly.pdbx_seq_one_letter_code
_entity_poly.pdbx_strand_id
1 'polypeptide(L)'
;MAPIVKRKQGSNLFNQLLEILRFYAGFEINDHTGLALTDSQMTELHCGRLMELQVGEQIPPHIFRFAFINTTSYRFPQLIAFKHFKNSLSDIALSNLASIERRPELLKQFKQLDDGDLVKLCDHLGIRSDLLVDVQGVDKRELLVEGLVQKFEKRTSQIEAINAMPLYPDEFTLFNDTLVKTQFYSGDTPLALPKLNLQFLTIHDYLLRNFNLFRLESTYQIRQDIEDVVKRLAPRLTYPDRKTEFSGWARMAVSIQNFSIVDVAKPNLGENKPAHVKADVRFFCIYRYYG
;
A
#
# COMPACT_ATOMS: atom_id res chain seq x y z
N MET A 1 8.20 -10.76 7.46
CA MET A 1 8.47 -11.57 8.66
C MET A 1 9.96 -11.80 8.93
N ALA A 2 10.85 -11.63 7.93
CA ALA A 2 12.29 -11.76 8.15
C ALA A 2 12.80 -10.82 9.26
N PRO A 3 13.75 -11.27 10.12
CA PRO A 3 14.29 -10.46 11.23
C PRO A 3 14.85 -9.10 10.79
N ILE A 4 15.34 -9.01 9.54
CA ILE A 4 15.87 -7.77 8.96
C ILE A 4 14.82 -6.65 8.86
N VAL A 5 13.55 -7.00 8.62
CA VAL A 5 12.44 -6.04 8.52
C VAL A 5 12.14 -5.40 9.87
N LYS A 6 12.34 -6.14 10.97
CA LYS A 6 12.05 -5.69 12.35
C LYS A 6 13.16 -4.81 12.95
N ARG A 7 14.31 -4.68 12.28
CA ARG A 7 15.42 -3.86 12.78
C ARG A 7 15.06 -2.37 12.66
N LYS A 8 15.36 -1.58 13.70
CA LYS A 8 15.09 -0.13 13.71
C LYS A 8 16.07 0.69 12.88
N GLN A 9 17.27 0.18 12.61
CA GLN A 9 18.33 0.88 11.88
C GLN A 9 18.79 0.04 10.68
N GLY A 10 19.03 0.70 9.54
CA GLY A 10 19.55 0.09 8.32
C GLY A 10 18.56 -0.77 7.51
N SER A 11 17.34 -0.99 8.01
CA SER A 11 16.29 -1.77 7.31
C SER A 11 15.43 -0.94 6.36
N ASN A 12 15.48 0.39 6.45
CA ASN A 12 14.58 1.29 5.70
C ASN A 12 14.67 1.06 4.18
N LEU A 13 15.89 0.96 3.64
CA LEU A 13 16.10 0.70 2.21
C LEU A 13 15.55 -0.68 1.81
N PHE A 14 15.79 -1.71 2.64
CA PHE A 14 15.27 -3.05 2.38
C PHE A 14 13.75 -3.08 2.40
N ASN A 15 13.12 -2.40 3.37
CA ASN A 15 11.67 -2.31 3.48
C ASN A 15 11.06 -1.60 2.26
N GLN A 16 11.67 -0.49 1.81
CA GLN A 16 11.23 0.21 0.60
C GLN A 16 11.36 -0.68 -0.65
N LEU A 17 12.46 -1.40 -0.81
CA LEU A 17 12.64 -2.34 -1.92
C LEU A 17 11.63 -3.51 -1.86
N LEU A 18 11.34 -4.00 -0.65
CA LEU A 18 10.36 -5.05 -0.43
C LEU A 18 8.94 -4.58 -0.76
N GLU A 19 8.60 -3.32 -0.48
CA GLU A 19 7.32 -2.72 -0.87
C GLU A 19 7.19 -2.63 -2.39
N ILE A 20 8.25 -2.22 -3.09
CA ILE A 20 8.28 -2.22 -4.57
C ILE A 20 8.11 -3.64 -5.10
N LEU A 21 8.79 -4.64 -4.52
CA LEU A 21 8.63 -6.03 -4.92
C LEU A 21 7.20 -6.53 -4.67
N ARG A 22 6.61 -6.19 -3.51
CA ARG A 22 5.23 -6.57 -3.16
C ARG A 22 4.23 -5.96 -4.15
N PHE A 23 4.46 -4.73 -4.59
CA PHE A 23 3.65 -4.07 -5.61
C PHE A 23 3.69 -4.85 -6.93
N TYR A 24 4.88 -5.18 -7.45
CA TYR A 24 5.00 -5.89 -8.72
C TYR A 24 4.61 -7.37 -8.66
N ALA A 25 4.80 -8.04 -7.53
CA ALA A 25 4.31 -9.41 -7.33
C ALA A 25 2.78 -9.50 -7.33
N GLY A 26 2.10 -8.38 -7.05
CA GLY A 26 0.64 -8.27 -7.05
C GLY A 26 0.05 -7.56 -8.26
N PHE A 27 0.86 -7.29 -9.29
CA PHE A 27 0.51 -6.40 -10.38
C PHE A 27 -0.67 -6.93 -11.22
N GLU A 28 -1.54 -6.02 -11.65
CA GLU A 28 -2.79 -6.31 -12.38
C GLU A 28 -2.53 -6.59 -13.87
N ILE A 29 -1.75 -7.63 -14.15
CA ILE A 29 -1.43 -8.08 -15.51
C ILE A 29 -1.70 -9.56 -15.66
N ASN A 30 -2.10 -9.97 -16.86
CA ASN A 30 -2.16 -11.37 -17.22
C ASN A 30 -0.79 -11.84 -17.72
N ASP A 31 -0.17 -12.78 -17.00
CA ASP A 31 1.19 -13.27 -17.30
C ASP A 31 1.32 -13.94 -18.68
N HIS A 32 0.22 -14.43 -19.25
CA HIS A 32 0.24 -15.09 -20.56
C HIS A 32 0.02 -14.13 -21.72
N THR A 33 -0.89 -13.16 -21.56
CA THR A 33 -1.25 -12.23 -22.65
C THR A 33 -0.50 -10.90 -22.58
N GLY A 34 0.07 -10.57 -21.42
CA GLY A 34 0.71 -9.28 -21.16
C GLY A 34 -0.27 -8.10 -21.11
N LEU A 35 -1.58 -8.36 -21.09
CA LEU A 35 -2.60 -7.31 -21.04
C LEU A 35 -2.95 -6.95 -19.59
N ALA A 36 -3.23 -5.67 -19.36
CA ALA A 36 -3.74 -5.19 -18.08
C ALA A 36 -5.09 -5.84 -17.77
N LEU A 37 -5.27 -6.27 -16.52
CA LEU A 37 -6.54 -6.81 -16.04
C LEU A 37 -7.51 -5.66 -15.72
N THR A 38 -8.79 -5.85 -16.01
CA THR A 38 -9.83 -4.91 -15.60
C THR A 38 -10.30 -5.18 -14.17
N ASP A 39 -10.91 -4.19 -13.52
CA ASP A 39 -11.44 -4.33 -12.15
C ASP A 39 -12.43 -5.51 -12.03
N SER A 40 -13.26 -5.74 -13.05
CA SER A 40 -14.17 -6.88 -13.09
C SER A 40 -13.43 -8.21 -13.14
N GLN A 41 -12.41 -8.33 -13.98
CA GLN A 41 -11.58 -9.54 -14.07
C GLN A 41 -10.80 -9.78 -12.77
N MET A 42 -10.32 -8.72 -12.13
CA MET A 42 -9.62 -8.79 -10.84
C MET A 42 -10.54 -9.30 -9.74
N THR A 43 -11.79 -8.80 -9.71
CA THR A 43 -12.83 -9.26 -8.80
C THR A 43 -13.22 -10.71 -9.05
N GLU A 44 -13.40 -11.11 -10.32
CA GLU A 44 -13.70 -12.50 -10.69
C GLU A 44 -12.58 -13.47 -10.24
N LEU A 45 -11.31 -13.11 -10.49
CA LEU A 45 -10.16 -13.90 -10.03
C LEU A 45 -10.10 -14.01 -8.51
N HIS A 46 -10.44 -12.93 -7.80
CA HIS A 46 -10.45 -12.93 -6.35
C HIS A 46 -11.58 -13.81 -5.78
N CYS A 47 -12.80 -13.66 -6.28
CA CYS A 47 -13.94 -14.50 -5.93
C CYS A 47 -13.65 -15.98 -6.26
N GLY A 48 -13.00 -16.26 -7.39
CA GLY A 48 -12.56 -17.61 -7.75
C GLY A 48 -11.62 -18.22 -6.72
N ARG A 49 -10.61 -17.48 -6.26
CA ARG A 49 -9.70 -17.95 -5.19
C ARG A 49 -10.41 -18.21 -3.88
N LEU A 50 -11.34 -17.33 -3.48
CA LEU A 50 -12.14 -17.56 -2.26
C LEU A 50 -13.05 -18.78 -2.39
N MET A 51 -13.58 -19.01 -3.59
CA MET A 51 -14.36 -20.20 -3.89
C MET A 51 -13.48 -21.46 -3.85
N GLU A 52 -12.23 -21.43 -4.32
CA GLU A 52 -11.27 -22.53 -4.14
C GLU A 52 -11.02 -22.82 -2.65
N LEU A 53 -11.01 -21.79 -1.80
CA LEU A 53 -10.91 -21.98 -0.35
C LEU A 53 -12.17 -22.62 0.25
N GLN A 54 -13.37 -22.24 -0.23
CA GLN A 54 -14.64 -22.79 0.26
C GLN A 54 -14.95 -24.19 -0.31
N VAL A 55 -14.55 -24.45 -1.55
CA VAL A 55 -14.91 -25.62 -2.35
C VAL A 55 -13.73 -26.57 -2.57
N GLY A 56 -12.50 -26.24 -2.17
CA GLY A 56 -11.37 -27.17 -2.09
C GLY A 56 -10.92 -27.82 -3.41
N GLU A 57 -11.36 -27.32 -4.57
CA GLU A 57 -11.05 -27.90 -5.88
C GLU A 57 -10.73 -26.79 -6.91
N GLN A 58 -9.71 -27.01 -7.75
CA GLN A 58 -9.30 -26.10 -8.82
C GLN A 58 -10.38 -26.09 -9.91
N ILE A 59 -11.24 -25.07 -9.90
CA ILE A 59 -12.23 -24.87 -10.98
C ILE A 59 -11.59 -23.97 -12.04
N PRO A 60 -11.42 -24.44 -13.29
CA PRO A 60 -10.80 -23.63 -14.31
C PRO A 60 -11.67 -22.43 -14.74
N PRO A 61 -11.06 -21.30 -15.12
CA PRO A 61 -11.76 -20.00 -15.30
C PRO A 61 -12.81 -20.00 -16.43
N HIS A 62 -12.77 -20.94 -17.37
CA HIS A 62 -13.76 -21.05 -18.44
C HIS A 62 -15.13 -21.57 -17.97
N ILE A 63 -15.22 -22.23 -16.81
CA ILE A 63 -16.48 -22.69 -16.21
C ILE A 63 -17.20 -21.54 -15.47
N PHE A 64 -16.45 -20.50 -15.10
CA PHE A 64 -16.95 -19.34 -14.35
C PHE A 64 -18.08 -18.60 -15.09
N ARG A 65 -17.97 -18.48 -16.42
CA ARG A 65 -18.96 -17.77 -17.26
C ARG A 65 -20.24 -18.57 -17.50
N PHE A 66 -20.18 -19.90 -17.41
CA PHE A 66 -21.35 -20.78 -17.58
C PHE A 66 -22.20 -20.91 -16.31
N ALA A 67 -21.59 -20.76 -15.14
CA ALA A 67 -22.30 -20.91 -13.86
C ALA A 67 -23.22 -19.71 -13.51
N PHE A 68 -22.93 -18.50 -13.98
CA PHE A 68 -23.70 -17.30 -13.64
C PHE A 68 -24.90 -17.00 -14.56
N ILE A 69 -24.94 -17.54 -15.79
CA ILE A 69 -25.96 -17.17 -16.79
C ILE A 69 -27.20 -18.07 -16.74
N ASN A 70 -27.07 -19.33 -16.31
CA ASN A 70 -28.19 -20.26 -16.27
C ASN A 70 -28.69 -20.46 -14.84
N THR A 71 -29.59 -19.57 -14.42
CA THR A 71 -30.55 -19.84 -13.35
C THR A 71 -31.40 -21.05 -13.74
N THR A 72 -30.97 -22.25 -13.38
CA THR A 72 -31.80 -23.42 -13.07
C THR A 72 -30.89 -24.64 -12.88
N SER A 73 -30.91 -25.18 -11.65
CA SER A 73 -30.52 -26.56 -11.35
C SER A 73 -29.07 -26.98 -11.65
N TYR A 74 -28.10 -26.28 -11.06
CA TYR A 74 -26.83 -26.92 -10.70
C TYR A 74 -26.75 -26.93 -9.17
N ARG A 75 -26.90 -28.12 -8.59
CA ARG A 75 -26.58 -28.40 -7.19
C ARG A 75 -25.24 -27.74 -6.91
N PHE A 76 -25.23 -26.73 -6.03
CA PHE A 76 -24.01 -26.15 -5.47
C PHE A 76 -23.02 -27.29 -5.23
N PRO A 77 -21.85 -27.32 -5.89
CA PRO A 77 -20.85 -28.33 -5.61
C PRO A 77 -20.65 -28.32 -4.10
N GLN A 78 -20.92 -29.47 -3.51
CA GLN A 78 -21.00 -29.64 -2.07
C GLN A 78 -19.65 -29.22 -1.49
N LEU A 79 -19.64 -28.08 -0.78
CA LEU A 79 -18.49 -27.45 -0.13
C LEU A 79 -17.47 -28.50 0.36
N ILE A 80 -16.34 -28.68 -0.32
CA ILE A 80 -15.34 -29.70 0.07
C ILE A 80 -14.60 -29.26 1.35
N ALA A 81 -14.56 -27.95 1.66
CA ALA A 81 -14.18 -27.48 3.01
C ALA A 81 -15.08 -28.09 4.10
N PHE A 82 -16.35 -28.33 3.78
CA PHE A 82 -17.32 -29.04 4.63
C PHE A 82 -17.09 -30.56 4.67
N LYS A 83 -16.40 -31.13 3.66
CA LYS A 83 -16.10 -32.56 3.53
C LYS A 83 -14.82 -32.94 4.26
N HIS A 84 -13.77 -32.11 4.21
CA HIS A 84 -12.47 -32.38 4.84
C HIS A 84 -12.26 -31.67 6.19
N PHE A 85 -12.89 -30.52 6.43
CA PHE A 85 -12.68 -29.70 7.64
C PHE A 85 -14.00 -29.23 8.27
N LYS A 86 -14.95 -30.15 8.39
CA LYS A 86 -16.34 -29.92 8.82
C LYS A 86 -16.48 -29.20 10.17
N ASN A 87 -15.52 -29.36 11.08
CA ASN A 87 -15.59 -28.81 12.44
C ASN A 87 -14.85 -27.48 12.61
N SER A 88 -13.84 -27.19 11.78
CA SER A 88 -12.92 -26.06 11.98
C SER A 88 -13.07 -24.96 10.93
N LEU A 89 -13.67 -25.26 9.77
CA LEU A 89 -13.86 -24.32 8.66
C LEU A 89 -15.33 -24.15 8.24
N SER A 90 -16.28 -24.68 9.00
CA SER A 90 -17.72 -24.53 8.72
C SER A 90 -18.13 -23.06 8.60
N ASP A 91 -17.58 -22.22 9.48
CA ASP A 91 -17.94 -20.81 9.55
C ASP A 91 -17.43 -20.05 8.33
N ILE A 92 -16.23 -20.37 7.82
CA ILE A 92 -15.69 -19.77 6.59
C ILE A 92 -16.42 -20.32 5.35
N ALA A 93 -16.74 -21.61 5.34
CA ALA A 93 -17.44 -22.24 4.23
C ALA A 93 -18.88 -21.70 4.04
N LEU A 94 -19.51 -21.24 5.12
CA LEU A 94 -20.90 -20.74 5.12
C LEU A 94 -21.01 -19.21 5.13
N SER A 95 -19.92 -18.49 5.38
CA SER A 95 -19.93 -17.03 5.44
C SER A 95 -19.93 -16.39 4.05
N ASN A 96 -20.45 -15.16 3.98
CA ASN A 96 -20.37 -14.33 2.79
C ASN A 96 -18.91 -14.02 2.43
N LEU A 97 -18.57 -14.06 1.13
CA LEU A 97 -17.25 -13.70 0.62
C LEU A 97 -16.80 -12.34 1.15
N ALA A 98 -17.68 -11.32 1.12
CA ALA A 98 -17.35 -9.97 1.58
C ALA A 98 -16.92 -9.89 3.07
N SER A 99 -17.36 -10.83 3.91
CA SER A 99 -16.95 -10.91 5.31
C SER A 99 -15.61 -11.64 5.47
N ILE A 100 -15.37 -12.66 4.65
CA ILE A 100 -14.15 -13.49 4.67
C ILE A 100 -12.96 -12.73 4.09
N GLU A 101 -13.19 -11.85 3.13
CA GLU A 101 -12.15 -11.05 2.45
C GLU A 101 -11.30 -10.17 3.37
N ARG A 102 -11.79 -9.87 4.58
CA ARG A 102 -11.14 -8.98 5.53
C ARG A 102 -10.02 -9.69 6.28
N ARG A 103 -8.82 -9.10 6.23
CA ARG A 103 -7.63 -9.54 6.98
C ARG A 103 -7.87 -9.93 8.45
N PRO A 104 -8.57 -9.13 9.30
CA PRO A 104 -8.76 -9.50 10.70
C PRO A 104 -9.60 -10.77 10.90
N GLU A 105 -10.59 -11.01 10.04
CA GLU A 105 -11.42 -12.21 10.10
C GLU A 105 -10.61 -13.43 9.66
N LEU A 106 -9.85 -13.33 8.56
CA LEU A 106 -8.96 -14.39 8.11
C LEU A 106 -7.94 -14.78 9.20
N LEU A 107 -7.31 -13.78 9.83
CA LEU A 107 -6.35 -14.04 10.91
C LEU A 107 -6.99 -14.73 12.11
N LYS A 108 -8.20 -14.33 12.50
CA LYS A 108 -8.93 -14.93 13.62
C LYS A 108 -9.24 -16.40 13.32
N GLN A 109 -9.73 -16.68 12.12
CA GLN A 109 -10.12 -18.02 11.70
C GLN A 109 -8.90 -18.93 11.52
N PHE A 110 -7.87 -18.49 10.79
CA PHE A 110 -6.66 -19.29 10.58
C PHE A 110 -5.84 -19.54 11.85
N LYS A 111 -5.93 -18.65 12.85
CA LYS A 111 -5.33 -18.90 14.16
C LYS A 111 -6.06 -19.94 15.00
N GLN A 112 -7.34 -20.20 14.74
CA GLN A 112 -8.12 -21.21 15.46
C GLN A 112 -7.87 -22.63 14.96
N LEU A 113 -7.24 -22.81 13.80
CA LEU A 113 -6.91 -24.13 13.25
C LEU A 113 -5.72 -24.78 13.96
N ASP A 114 -5.75 -26.11 13.97
CA ASP A 114 -4.64 -26.95 14.42
C ASP A 114 -3.53 -27.00 13.36
N ASP A 115 -2.29 -27.17 13.81
CA ASP A 115 -1.11 -27.14 12.93
C ASP A 115 -1.14 -28.23 11.85
N GLY A 116 -1.66 -29.43 12.19
CA GLY A 116 -1.80 -30.53 11.24
C GLY A 116 -2.85 -30.27 10.15
N ASP A 117 -3.89 -29.50 10.47
CA ASP A 117 -4.93 -29.13 9.51
C ASP A 117 -4.50 -27.94 8.64
N LEU A 118 -3.72 -27.01 9.19
CA LEU A 118 -3.07 -25.94 8.42
C LEU A 118 -2.16 -26.49 7.32
N VAL A 119 -1.35 -27.52 7.63
CA VAL A 119 -0.46 -28.15 6.64
C VAL A 119 -1.26 -28.80 5.51
N LYS A 120 -2.27 -29.61 5.86
CA LYS A 120 -3.15 -30.24 4.85
C LYS A 120 -3.83 -29.20 3.97
N LEU A 121 -4.31 -28.11 4.56
CA LEU A 121 -4.96 -27.02 3.81
C LEU A 121 -3.96 -26.33 2.88
N CYS A 122 -2.72 -26.11 3.32
CA CYS A 122 -1.66 -25.58 2.45
C CYS A 122 -1.37 -26.50 1.27
N ASP A 123 -1.27 -27.82 1.51
CA ASP A 123 -1.03 -28.80 0.45
C ASP A 123 -2.15 -28.81 -0.60
N HIS A 124 -3.42 -28.74 -0.17
CA HIS A 124 -4.57 -28.66 -1.09
C HIS A 124 -4.57 -27.37 -1.91
N LEU A 125 -4.14 -26.26 -1.31
CA LEU A 125 -4.08 -24.95 -1.97
C LEU A 125 -2.80 -24.74 -2.80
N GLY A 126 -1.92 -25.74 -2.87
CA GLY A 126 -0.62 -25.65 -3.54
C GLY A 126 0.33 -24.66 -2.87
N ILE A 127 0.14 -24.35 -1.59
CA ILE A 127 1.05 -23.54 -0.78
C ILE A 127 2.07 -24.49 -0.18
N ARG A 128 3.35 -24.19 -0.37
CA ARG A 128 4.44 -25.01 0.13
C ARG A 128 4.46 -25.03 1.66
N SER A 129 4.24 -26.21 2.25
CA SER A 129 4.28 -26.48 3.69
C SER A 129 5.70 -26.75 4.21
N ASP A 130 6.54 -27.39 3.39
CA ASP A 130 7.93 -27.74 3.77
C ASP A 130 8.94 -26.62 3.55
N LEU A 131 9.69 -26.28 4.60
CA LEU A 131 10.83 -25.36 4.51
C LEU A 131 12.01 -26.03 3.79
N LEU A 132 12.61 -25.33 2.83
CA LEU A 132 13.83 -25.78 2.12
C LEU A 132 15.07 -25.80 3.02
N VAL A 133 15.07 -24.98 4.07
CA VAL A 133 16.20 -24.79 4.99
C VAL A 133 15.61 -24.64 6.39
N ASP A 134 16.14 -25.38 7.37
CA ASP A 134 15.82 -25.16 8.79
C ASP A 134 16.44 -23.84 9.25
N VAL A 135 15.71 -22.75 9.03
CA VAL A 135 16.10 -21.43 9.51
C VAL A 135 15.71 -21.33 10.97
N GLN A 136 16.72 -21.21 11.85
CA GLN A 136 16.50 -20.97 13.27
C GLN A 136 15.77 -19.63 13.49
N GLY A 137 14.68 -19.65 14.26
CA GLY A 137 13.98 -18.45 14.71
C GLY A 137 12.78 -17.99 13.87
N VAL A 138 12.28 -18.81 12.93
CA VAL A 138 11.02 -18.56 12.22
C VAL A 138 9.94 -19.50 12.73
N ASP A 139 8.83 -18.95 13.23
CA ASP A 139 7.65 -19.74 13.58
C ASP A 139 6.95 -20.23 12.30
N LYS A 140 6.94 -21.56 12.10
CA LYS A 140 6.33 -22.20 10.93
C LYS A 140 4.83 -21.88 10.85
N ARG A 141 4.15 -21.86 12.00
CA ARG A 141 2.71 -21.59 12.06
C ARG A 141 2.40 -20.17 11.62
N GLU A 142 3.13 -19.18 12.14
CA GLU A 142 2.93 -17.77 11.80
C GLU A 142 3.13 -17.54 10.29
N LEU A 143 4.13 -18.18 9.68
CA LEU A 143 4.44 -18.06 8.26
C LEU A 143 3.35 -18.65 7.36
N LEU A 144 2.82 -19.83 7.72
CA LEU A 144 1.72 -20.45 6.96
C LEU A 144 0.45 -19.61 7.05
N VAL A 145 0.12 -19.11 8.24
CA VAL A 145 -1.04 -18.23 8.44
C VAL A 145 -0.89 -16.94 7.63
N GLU A 146 0.26 -16.27 7.69
CA GLU A 146 0.49 -15.06 6.89
C GLU A 146 0.48 -15.33 5.38
N GLY A 147 1.00 -16.47 4.94
CA GLY A 147 0.95 -16.89 3.53
C GLY A 147 -0.48 -17.10 3.04
N LEU A 148 -1.33 -17.74 3.86
CA LEU A 148 -2.76 -17.91 3.58
C LEU A 148 -3.50 -16.58 3.54
N VAL A 149 -3.29 -15.74 4.55
CA VAL A 149 -3.91 -14.40 4.62
C VAL A 149 -3.51 -13.58 3.39
N GLN A 150 -2.23 -13.54 3.03
CA GLN A 150 -1.77 -12.77 1.86
C GLN A 150 -2.34 -13.28 0.54
N LYS A 151 -2.68 -14.58 0.45
CA LYS A 151 -3.30 -15.17 -0.76
C LYS A 151 -4.78 -14.80 -0.90
N PHE A 152 -5.53 -14.76 0.20
CA PHE A 152 -6.98 -14.57 0.22
C PHE A 152 -7.45 -13.18 0.63
N GLU A 153 -6.58 -12.33 1.14
CA GLU A 153 -6.89 -10.94 1.47
C GLU A 153 -7.29 -10.16 0.21
N LYS A 154 -8.37 -9.37 0.31
CA LYS A 154 -8.77 -8.44 -0.75
C LYS A 154 -7.68 -7.40 -0.97
N ARG A 155 -7.24 -7.27 -2.22
CA ARG A 155 -6.28 -6.25 -2.63
C ARG A 155 -7.02 -4.95 -2.94
N THR A 156 -6.45 -3.83 -2.51
CA THR A 156 -6.86 -2.51 -2.98
C THR A 156 -6.43 -2.34 -4.43
N SER A 157 -7.27 -1.76 -5.27
CA SER A 157 -6.88 -1.47 -6.66
C SER A 157 -5.73 -0.46 -6.69
N GLN A 158 -4.87 -0.55 -7.71
CA GLN A 158 -3.74 0.38 -7.85
C GLN A 158 -4.23 1.83 -7.98
N ILE A 159 -5.35 2.03 -8.66
CA ILE A 159 -5.98 3.34 -8.88
C ILE A 159 -6.47 3.93 -7.56
N GLU A 160 -7.15 3.15 -6.71
CA GLU A 160 -7.59 3.62 -5.40
C GLU A 160 -6.40 4.01 -4.51
N ALA A 161 -5.32 3.22 -4.53
CA ALA A 161 -4.12 3.51 -3.77
C ALA A 161 -3.47 4.84 -4.22
N ILE A 162 -3.44 5.13 -5.52
CA ILE A 162 -2.94 6.39 -6.08
C ILE A 162 -3.86 7.55 -5.70
N ASN A 163 -5.18 7.38 -5.81
CA ASN A 163 -6.16 8.41 -5.48
C ASN A 163 -6.21 8.77 -3.98
N ALA A 164 -5.82 7.84 -3.12
CA ALA A 164 -5.68 8.06 -1.68
C ALA A 164 -4.39 8.80 -1.30
N MET A 165 -3.41 8.86 -2.20
CA MET A 165 -2.10 9.45 -1.94
C MET A 165 -2.17 10.99 -1.96
N PRO A 166 -1.59 11.70 -0.98
CA PRO A 166 -1.50 13.15 -1.02
C PRO A 166 -0.57 13.61 -2.14
N LEU A 167 -0.93 14.72 -2.79
CA LEU A 167 -0.12 15.30 -3.87
C LEU A 167 1.12 16.01 -3.34
N TYR A 168 0.99 16.74 -2.23
CA TYR A 168 2.07 17.48 -1.60
C TYR A 168 2.79 16.63 -0.54
N PRO A 169 4.12 16.79 -0.39
CA PRO A 169 4.88 16.04 0.59
C PRO A 169 4.76 16.64 2.00
N ASP A 170 4.67 15.77 3.01
CA ASP A 170 4.70 16.15 4.43
C ASP A 170 6.15 16.33 4.93
N GLU A 171 6.33 16.88 6.13
CA GLU A 171 7.64 17.07 6.77
C GLU A 171 8.41 15.76 6.96
N PHE A 172 7.71 14.67 7.28
CA PHE A 172 8.33 13.34 7.41
C PHE A 172 8.85 12.82 6.08
N THR A 173 8.19 13.19 4.97
CA THR A 173 8.62 12.81 3.62
C THR A 173 9.77 13.71 3.18
N LEU A 174 9.66 15.02 3.36
CA LEU A 174 10.71 16.00 2.99
C LEU A 174 12.05 15.73 3.69
N PHE A 175 12.00 15.38 4.98
CA PHE A 175 13.18 15.22 5.81
C PHE A 175 13.60 13.77 6.07
N ASN A 176 13.12 12.82 5.26
CA ASN A 176 13.51 11.43 5.38
C ASN A 176 15.01 11.22 5.05
N ASP A 177 15.74 10.55 5.94
CA ASP A 177 17.16 10.23 5.79
C ASP A 177 17.50 9.52 4.48
N THR A 178 16.57 8.73 3.93
CA THR A 178 16.79 8.05 2.63
C THR A 178 16.88 9.05 1.48
N LEU A 179 16.08 10.12 1.51
CA LEU A 179 16.09 11.18 0.49
C LEU A 179 17.27 12.13 0.67
N VAL A 180 17.76 12.33 1.90
CA VAL A 180 18.99 13.10 2.14
C VAL A 180 20.19 12.36 1.56
N LYS A 181 20.26 11.05 1.74
CA LYS A 181 21.37 10.22 1.24
C LYS A 181 21.46 10.19 -0.28
N THR A 182 20.37 10.45 -1.01
CA THR A 182 20.42 10.55 -2.47
C THR A 182 21.13 11.81 -2.96
N GLN A 183 21.24 12.87 -2.15
CA GLN A 183 21.96 14.11 -2.51
C GLN A 183 23.44 13.88 -2.83
N PHE A 184 24.09 13.05 -2.01
CA PHE A 184 25.52 12.74 -2.11
C PHE A 184 25.74 11.33 -2.64
N TYR A 185 24.85 10.86 -3.50
CA TYR A 185 24.89 9.49 -3.99
C TYR A 185 26.05 9.27 -4.97
N SER A 186 27.01 8.44 -4.57
CA SER A 186 28.23 8.16 -5.36
C SER A 186 28.08 6.99 -6.35
N GLY A 187 26.94 6.29 -6.37
CA GLY A 187 26.73 5.13 -7.26
C GLY A 187 26.92 3.76 -6.62
N ASP A 188 27.40 3.71 -5.37
CA ASP A 188 27.87 2.46 -4.75
C ASP A 188 26.76 1.56 -4.18
N THR A 189 25.56 2.09 -3.92
CA THR A 189 24.49 1.36 -3.23
C THR A 189 23.13 1.47 -3.93
N PRO A 190 22.33 0.40 -4.07
CA PRO A 190 21.06 0.49 -4.76
C PRO A 190 20.10 1.50 -4.09
N LEU A 191 19.33 2.21 -4.90
CA LEU A 191 18.28 3.12 -4.46
C LEU A 191 16.91 2.47 -4.72
N ALA A 192 15.96 2.68 -3.80
CA ALA A 192 14.57 2.27 -3.96
C ALA A 192 13.81 3.24 -4.88
N LEU A 193 14.27 3.37 -6.12
CA LEU A 193 13.71 4.26 -7.13
C LEU A 193 13.22 3.45 -8.33
N PRO A 194 12.07 3.83 -8.92
CA PRO A 194 11.64 3.27 -10.19
C PRO A 194 12.69 3.54 -11.27
N LYS A 195 12.95 2.55 -12.12
CA LYS A 195 13.88 2.67 -13.25
C LYS A 195 13.11 2.89 -14.55
N LEU A 196 13.55 3.90 -15.31
CA LEU A 196 13.06 4.15 -16.66
C LEU A 196 14.01 3.45 -17.64
N ASN A 197 13.52 2.39 -18.26
CA ASN A 197 14.20 1.64 -19.31
C ASN A 197 13.31 1.63 -20.56
N LEU A 198 13.56 0.70 -21.49
CA LEU A 198 12.81 0.57 -22.74
C LEU A 198 11.44 -0.09 -22.58
N GLN A 199 11.28 -0.96 -21.59
CA GLN A 199 10.08 -1.80 -21.42
C GLN A 199 9.37 -1.51 -20.11
N PHE A 200 8.04 -1.51 -20.19
CA PHE A 200 7.11 -1.32 -19.08
C PHE A 200 6.00 -2.37 -19.20
N LEU A 201 5.43 -2.81 -18.08
CA LEU A 201 4.40 -3.85 -18.08
C LEU A 201 3.12 -3.38 -18.76
N THR A 202 2.67 -2.18 -18.41
CA THR A 202 1.47 -1.54 -18.95
C THR A 202 1.69 -0.04 -19.04
N ILE A 203 0.78 0.68 -19.71
CA ILE A 203 0.76 2.15 -19.71
C ILE A 203 0.63 2.68 -18.28
N HIS A 204 -0.14 1.99 -17.43
CA HIS A 204 -0.29 2.35 -16.02
C HIS A 204 1.05 2.27 -15.27
N ASP A 205 1.84 1.21 -15.46
CA ASP A 205 3.19 1.09 -14.88
C ASP A 205 4.10 2.24 -15.36
N TYR A 206 4.09 2.54 -16.65
CA TYR A 206 4.86 3.66 -17.19
C TYR A 206 4.50 5.00 -16.52
N LEU A 207 3.21 5.32 -16.44
CA LEU A 207 2.73 6.56 -15.83
C LEU A 207 3.06 6.61 -14.33
N LEU A 208 2.90 5.50 -13.62
CA LEU A 208 3.17 5.41 -12.19
C LEU A 208 4.66 5.63 -11.86
N ARG A 209 5.56 5.08 -12.68
CA ARG A 209 7.01 5.31 -12.51
C ARG A 209 7.37 6.79 -12.73
N ASN A 210 6.84 7.40 -13.79
CA ASN A 210 7.05 8.81 -14.07
C ASN A 210 6.47 9.70 -12.97
N PHE A 211 5.25 9.40 -12.52
CA PHE A 211 4.60 10.11 -11.41
C PHE A 211 5.45 10.08 -10.14
N ASN A 212 5.93 8.90 -9.75
CA ASN A 212 6.76 8.76 -8.55
C ASN A 212 8.11 9.48 -8.69
N LEU A 213 8.78 9.36 -9.83
CA LEU A 213 10.05 10.05 -10.06
C LEU A 213 9.89 11.58 -10.05
N PHE A 214 8.87 12.09 -10.74
CA PHE A 214 8.56 13.52 -10.75
C PHE A 214 8.24 14.03 -9.34
N ARG A 215 7.43 13.28 -8.58
CA ARG A 215 7.10 13.64 -7.20
C ARG A 215 8.33 13.69 -6.30
N LEU A 216 9.25 12.73 -6.41
CA LEU A 216 10.48 12.69 -5.62
C LEU A 216 11.43 13.85 -5.98
N GLU A 217 11.52 14.16 -7.26
CA GLU A 217 12.29 15.30 -7.78
C GLU A 217 11.71 16.64 -7.30
N SER A 218 10.40 16.83 -7.41
CA SER A 218 9.73 18.02 -6.88
C SER A 218 9.87 18.14 -5.36
N THR A 219 9.78 17.02 -4.63
CA THR A 219 10.00 16.98 -3.16
C THR A 219 11.41 17.45 -2.80
N TYR A 220 12.40 17.06 -3.59
CA TYR A 220 13.78 17.51 -3.42
C TYR A 220 13.94 19.01 -3.62
N GLN A 221 13.35 19.57 -4.70
CA GLN A 221 13.38 21.01 -4.97
C GLN A 221 12.70 21.79 -3.83
N ILE A 222 11.50 21.38 -3.43
CA ILE A 222 10.74 21.99 -2.33
C ILE A 222 11.57 22.01 -1.04
N ARG A 223 12.26 20.91 -0.75
CA ARG A 223 13.13 20.83 0.42
C ARG A 223 14.27 21.86 0.37
N GLN A 224 14.97 21.96 -0.77
CA GLN A 224 16.07 22.93 -0.93
C GLN A 224 15.58 24.37 -0.76
N ASP A 225 14.43 24.69 -1.34
CA ASP A 225 13.80 26.00 -1.21
C ASP A 225 13.43 26.31 0.25
N ILE A 226 12.82 25.35 0.96
CA ILE A 226 12.49 25.49 2.38
C ILE A 226 13.77 25.69 3.21
N GLU A 227 14.82 24.91 2.98
CA GLU A 227 16.08 25.05 3.71
C GLU A 227 16.75 26.41 3.51
N ASP A 228 16.84 26.92 2.28
CA ASP A 228 17.41 28.23 1.98
C ASP A 228 16.59 29.36 2.62
N VAL A 229 15.27 29.31 2.46
CA VAL A 229 14.35 30.32 2.99
C VAL A 229 14.36 30.35 4.52
N VAL A 230 14.31 29.19 5.19
CA VAL A 230 14.33 29.11 6.66
C VAL A 230 15.68 29.57 7.21
N LYS A 231 16.80 29.24 6.54
CA LYS A 231 18.14 29.74 6.90
C LYS A 231 18.20 31.28 6.85
N ARG A 232 17.60 31.90 5.83
CA ARG A 232 17.56 33.38 5.68
C ARG A 232 16.64 34.07 6.68
N LEU A 233 15.49 33.47 7.00
CA LEU A 233 14.58 33.99 8.01
C LEU A 233 15.18 33.95 9.43
N ALA A 234 16.12 33.03 9.67
CA ALA A 234 16.85 32.87 10.93
C ALA A 234 15.89 32.93 12.15
N PRO A 235 14.98 31.95 12.28
CA PRO A 235 14.03 31.90 13.39
C PRO A 235 14.76 31.74 14.72
N ARG A 236 14.38 32.55 15.71
CA ARG A 236 14.90 32.50 17.07
C ARG A 236 13.75 32.37 18.05
N LEU A 237 14.02 31.70 19.17
CA LEU A 237 13.08 31.61 20.27
C LEU A 237 13.33 32.77 21.23
N THR A 238 12.33 33.61 21.43
CA THR A 238 12.42 34.74 22.37
C THR A 238 11.93 34.31 23.75
N TYR A 239 12.74 34.56 24.77
CA TYR A 239 12.41 34.35 26.18
C TYR A 239 11.96 35.66 26.83
N PRO A 240 10.96 35.67 27.73
CA PRO A 240 10.28 34.54 28.38
C PRO A 240 9.07 33.96 27.62
N ASP A 241 8.56 34.66 26.60
CA ASP A 241 7.27 34.39 25.93
C ASP A 241 7.24 33.09 25.08
N ARG A 242 8.39 32.45 24.83
CA ARG A 242 8.54 31.25 23.96
C ARG A 242 7.91 31.41 22.58
N LYS A 243 7.91 32.63 22.05
CA LYS A 243 7.44 32.94 20.69
C LYS A 243 8.59 32.85 19.70
N THR A 244 8.27 32.42 18.48
CA THR A 244 9.22 32.39 17.36
C THR A 244 9.30 33.79 16.75
N GLU A 245 10.45 34.44 16.85
CA GLU A 245 10.74 35.69 16.18
C GLU A 245 11.69 35.44 15.00
N PHE A 246 11.37 36.03 13.85
CA PHE A 246 12.19 35.94 12.65
C PHE A 246 13.12 37.16 12.59
N SER A 247 14.42 36.92 12.66
CA SER A 247 15.42 37.99 12.66
C SER A 247 15.82 38.43 11.25
N GLY A 248 15.63 37.57 10.26
CA GLY A 248 15.90 37.83 8.86
C GLY A 248 14.64 37.94 8.01
N TRP A 249 14.84 38.12 6.71
CA TRP A 249 13.78 38.21 5.73
C TRP A 249 14.11 37.31 4.54
N ALA A 250 13.07 36.80 3.88
CA ALA A 250 13.19 36.02 2.66
C ALA A 250 12.16 36.49 1.64
N ARG A 251 12.54 36.61 0.36
CA ARG A 251 11.62 37.03 -0.70
C ARG A 251 10.44 36.06 -0.90
N MET A 252 10.68 34.77 -0.66
CA MET A 252 9.71 33.68 -0.93
C MET A 252 8.97 33.20 0.33
N ALA A 253 9.10 33.87 1.47
CA ALA A 253 8.34 33.52 2.67
C ALA A 253 7.98 34.73 3.52
N VAL A 254 6.87 34.59 4.24
CA VAL A 254 6.29 35.61 5.10
C VAL A 254 5.71 34.98 6.36
N SER A 255 5.78 35.68 7.49
CA SER A 255 5.17 35.22 8.74
C SER A 255 3.64 35.26 8.64
N ILE A 256 3.00 34.12 8.88
CA ILE A 256 1.54 34.00 8.93
C ILE A 256 1.03 34.57 10.26
N GLN A 257 0.02 35.42 10.20
CA GLN A 257 -0.60 36.00 11.40
C GLN A 257 -1.79 35.21 11.90
N ASN A 258 -2.65 34.83 10.96
CA ASN A 258 -3.84 34.06 11.25
C ASN A 258 -4.07 33.05 10.13
N PHE A 259 -4.46 31.85 10.53
CA PHE A 259 -4.80 30.75 9.65
C PHE A 259 -6.12 30.17 10.14
N SER A 260 -7.16 30.21 9.31
CA SER A 260 -8.47 29.66 9.65
C SER A 260 -9.05 28.86 8.49
N ILE A 261 -9.49 27.64 8.77
CA ILE A 261 -10.19 26.79 7.80
C ILE A 261 -11.61 27.34 7.65
N VAL A 262 -11.99 27.65 6.41
CA VAL A 262 -13.27 28.32 6.10
C VAL A 262 -14.32 27.31 5.67
N ASP A 263 -13.93 26.35 4.84
CA ASP A 263 -14.87 25.46 4.18
C ASP A 263 -14.28 24.06 4.03
N VAL A 264 -15.08 23.07 4.42
CA VAL A 264 -14.77 21.64 4.30
C VAL A 264 -15.98 20.99 3.68
N ALA A 265 -15.87 20.61 2.41
CA ALA A 265 -16.94 19.94 1.72
C ALA A 265 -17.09 18.49 2.16
N LYS A 266 -18.32 17.98 2.01
CA LYS A 266 -18.60 16.56 2.22
C LYS A 266 -17.82 15.73 1.19
N PRO A 267 -17.38 14.52 1.57
CA PRO A 267 -16.78 13.58 0.63
C PRO A 267 -17.72 13.27 -0.55
N ASN A 268 -17.13 13.03 -1.72
CA ASN A 268 -17.89 12.49 -2.84
C ASN A 268 -18.34 11.05 -2.56
N LEU A 269 -19.34 10.59 -3.29
CA LEU A 269 -19.81 9.22 -3.15
C LEU A 269 -18.68 8.23 -3.46
N GLY A 270 -18.35 7.37 -2.50
CA GLY A 270 -17.28 6.37 -2.63
C GLY A 270 -15.89 6.85 -2.22
N GLU A 271 -15.71 8.15 -1.93
CA GLU A 271 -14.45 8.69 -1.42
C GLU A 271 -14.48 8.85 0.10
N ASN A 272 -13.36 8.55 0.76
CA ASN A 272 -13.21 8.76 2.21
C ASN A 272 -12.63 10.15 2.55
N LYS A 273 -12.24 10.94 1.54
CA LYS A 273 -11.64 12.26 1.68
C LYS A 273 -12.65 13.38 1.37
N PRO A 274 -12.56 14.55 2.02
CA PRO A 274 -13.42 15.68 1.68
C PRO A 274 -13.18 16.10 0.22
N ALA A 275 -14.24 16.54 -0.47
CA ALA A 275 -14.13 16.95 -1.87
C ALA A 275 -13.23 18.19 -2.05
N HIS A 276 -13.27 19.12 -1.10
CA HIS A 276 -12.33 20.23 -1.02
C HIS A 276 -12.18 20.74 0.41
N VAL A 277 -11.04 21.36 0.68
CA VAL A 277 -10.76 22.09 1.92
C VAL A 277 -10.20 23.46 1.53
N LYS A 278 -10.80 24.53 2.05
CA LYS A 278 -10.35 25.91 1.83
C LYS A 278 -9.98 26.55 3.16
N ALA A 279 -8.90 27.31 3.17
CA ALA A 279 -8.42 28.04 4.32
C ALA A 279 -8.05 29.47 3.94
N ASP A 280 -8.35 30.40 4.86
CA ASP A 280 -7.95 31.79 4.77
C ASP A 280 -6.62 31.96 5.50
N VAL A 281 -5.63 32.52 4.80
CA VAL A 281 -4.31 32.81 5.34
C VAL A 281 -4.10 34.32 5.33
N ARG A 282 -3.94 34.93 6.51
CA ARG A 282 -3.65 36.36 6.65
C ARG A 282 -2.18 36.55 6.99
N PHE A 283 -1.50 37.35 6.18
CA PHE A 283 -0.10 37.73 6.36
C PHE A 283 0.07 39.22 6.10
N PHE A 284 1.06 39.85 6.75
CA PHE A 284 1.44 41.22 6.44
C PHE A 284 2.46 41.24 5.32
N CYS A 285 2.18 42.01 4.27
CA CYS A 285 3.11 42.20 3.18
C CYS A 285 4.03 43.39 3.51
N ILE A 286 5.23 43.09 4.01
CA ILE A 286 6.25 44.11 4.30
C ILE A 286 7.13 44.26 3.06
N TYR A 287 6.70 45.10 2.10
CA TYR A 287 7.58 45.53 1.00
C TYR A 287 8.55 46.59 1.53
N ARG A 288 9.81 46.22 1.80
CA ARG A 288 10.89 47.20 1.89
C ARG A 288 11.31 47.56 0.48
N TYR A 289 10.82 48.70 -0.02
CA TYR A 289 11.39 49.35 -1.19
C TYR A 289 12.83 49.71 -0.87
N TYR A 290 13.79 49.08 -1.54
CA TYR A 290 15.16 49.57 -1.60
C TYR A 290 15.16 50.77 -2.54
N GLY A 291 15.17 51.97 -1.96
CA GLY A 291 15.48 53.23 -2.63
C GLY A 291 16.88 53.68 -2.22
#